data_AF-A0A9D2ERC2-F1
#
_entry.id   AF-A0A9D2ERC2-F1
#
_cell.length_a   1.000
_cell.length_b   1.000
_cell.length_c   1.000
_cell.angle_alpha   90.00
_cell.angle_beta   90.00
_cell.angle_gamma   90.00
#
_symmetry.space_group_name_H-M   'P 1'
#
loop_
_entity.id
_entity.type
_entity.pdbx_description
1 polymer ?
#
loop_
_entity_poly.entity_id
_entity_poly.type
_entity_poly.pdbx_seq_one_letter_code
_entity_poly.pdbx_strand_id
1 'polypeptide(L)' 'MQTMDLSLNPTMTMKDLCEYFKANLLPASPDTMGDYIVAGKFPFAIGLPAGDGHDRRYIISRAGAYCWLDDFLKTETIKI' A
#
# COMPACT_ATOMS: atom_id res chain seq x y z
N MET A 1 12.07 3.22 -19.05
CA MET A 1 11.14 2.57 -18.10
C MET A 1 11.83 1.36 -17.52
N GLN A 2 12.24 1.41 -16.25
CA GLN A 2 12.68 0.20 -15.54
C GLN A 2 11.44 -0.60 -15.21
N THR A 3 11.26 -1.75 -15.86
CA THR A 3 10.30 -2.76 -15.41
C THR A 3 10.83 -3.33 -14.11
N MET A 4 10.31 -2.86 -12.97
CA MET A 4 10.53 -3.55 -11.70
C MET A 4 9.95 -4.94 -11.83
N ASP A 5 10.80 -5.95 -11.66
CA ASP A 5 10.35 -7.33 -11.56
C ASP A 5 9.56 -7.48 -10.25
N LEU A 6 8.24 -7.33 -10.37
CA LEU A 6 7.28 -7.47 -9.27
C LEU A 6 7.38 -8.84 -8.57
N SER A 7 8.02 -9.82 -9.20
CA SER A 7 8.20 -11.16 -8.62
C SER A 7 9.19 -11.19 -7.46
N LEU A 8 10.11 -10.21 -7.35
CA LEU A 8 11.13 -10.20 -6.30
C LEU A 8 10.66 -9.62 -4.96
N ASN A 9 9.64 -8.75 -4.97
CA ASN A 9 9.10 -8.11 -3.75
C ASN A 9 7.57 -7.97 -3.83
N PRO A 10 6.82 -9.04 -3.50
CA PRO A 10 5.36 -9.08 -3.68
C PRO A 10 4.59 -8.15 -2.72
N THR A 11 5.24 -7.65 -1.66
CA THR A 11 4.65 -6.79 -0.64
C THR A 11 5.24 -5.38 -0.63
N MET A 12 4.46 -4.42 -0.13
CA MET A 12 4.88 -3.06 0.19
C MET A 12 5.05 -2.89 1.70
N THR A 13 6.02 -2.06 2.10
CA THR A 13 6.03 -1.51 3.46
C THR A 13 5.00 -0.37 3.57
N MET A 14 4.67 0.05 4.80
CA MET A 14 3.83 1.25 5.00
C MET A 14 4.47 2.50 4.39
N LYS A 15 5.80 2.58 4.42
CA LYS A 15 6.56 3.68 3.81
C LYS A 15 6.36 3.66 2.29
N ASP A 16 6.53 2.51 1.64
CA ASP A 16 6.31 2.36 0.21
C ASP A 16 4.89 2.78 -0.16
N LEU A 17 3.88 2.32 0.58
CA LEU A 17 2.48 2.68 0.30
C LEU A 17 2.27 4.21 0.37
N CYS A 18 2.85 4.86 1.38
CA CYS A 18 2.77 6.31 1.51
C CYS A 18 3.50 7.05 0.37
N GLU A 19 4.68 6.59 -0.02
CA GLU A 19 5.45 7.15 -1.14
C GLU A 19 4.69 6.97 -2.46
N TYR A 20 4.09 5.79 -2.68
CA TYR A 20 3.28 5.50 -3.85
C TYR A 20 2.06 6.43 -3.96
N PHE A 21 1.32 6.62 -2.87
CA PHE A 21 0.17 7.53 -2.87
C PHE A 21 0.59 8.97 -3.12
N LYS A 22 1.67 9.44 -2.46
CA LYS A 22 2.20 10.80 -2.64
C LYS A 22 2.70 11.05 -4.05
N ALA A 23 3.37 10.07 -4.67
CA ALA A 23 3.81 10.16 -6.06
C ALA A 23 2.62 10.36 -7.02
N ASN A 24 1.44 9.88 -6.65
CA ASN A 24 0.19 10.02 -7.39
C ASN A 24 -0.73 11.11 -6.82
N LEU A 25 -0.14 12.11 -6.14
CA LEU A 25 -0.82 13.30 -5.61
C LEU A 25 -1.91 13.02 -4.57
N LEU A 26 -1.89 11.86 -3.94
CA LEU A 26 -2.77 11.52 -2.83
C LEU A 26 -2.05 11.77 -1.50
N PRO A 27 -2.67 12.50 -0.55
CA PRO A 27 -2.09 12.71 0.77
C PRO A 27 -1.99 11.38 1.51
N ALA A 28 -0.83 11.12 2.12
CA ALA A 28 -0.59 9.87 2.85
C ALA A 28 0.29 10.09 4.09
N SER A 29 -0.18 9.61 5.24
CA SER A 29 0.58 9.47 6.47
C SER A 29 0.48 8.02 6.96
N PRO A 30 1.54 7.47 7.60
CA PRO A 30 1.53 6.10 8.09
C PRO A 30 0.35 5.77 9.01
N ASP A 31 0.02 6.69 9.94
CA ASP A 31 -1.05 6.48 10.92
C ASP A 31 -2.42 6.36 10.24
N THR A 32 -2.78 7.35 9.40
CA THR A 32 -4.05 7.35 8.66
C THR A 32 -4.16 6.16 7.72
N MET A 33 -3.08 5.81 7.03
CA MET A 33 -3.06 4.63 6.15
C MET A 33 -3.25 3.34 6.94
N GLY A 34 -2.62 3.22 8.12
CA GLY A 34 -2.81 2.09 9.03
C GLY A 34 -4.27 1.94 9.47
N ASP A 35 -4.92 3.03 9.85
CA ASP A 35 -6.32 3.02 10.24
C ASP A 35 -7.25 2.62 9.08
N TYR A 36 -6.97 3.07 7.85
CA TYR A 36 -7.71 2.64 6.66
C TYR A 36 -7.54 1.15 6.36
N ILE A 37 -6.33 0.61 6.52
CA ILE A 37 -6.08 -0.82 6.35
C ILE A 37 -6.88 -1.62 7.39
N VAL A 38 -6.84 -1.25 8.67
CA VAL A 38 -7.58 -1.94 9.74
C VAL A 38 -9.09 -1.83 9.52
N ALA A 39 -9.58 -0.70 9.03
CA ALA A 39 -10.98 -0.49 8.69
C ALA A 39 -11.43 -1.16 7.37
N GLY A 40 -10.54 -1.94 6.71
CA GLY A 40 -10.85 -2.67 5.48
C GLY A 40 -11.12 -1.77 4.27
N LYS A 41 -10.59 -0.54 4.25
CA LYS A 41 -10.81 0.42 3.15
C LYS A 41 -9.94 0.13 1.93
N PHE A 42 -8.88 -0.64 2.10
CA PHE A 42 -7.98 -1.04 1.02
C PHE A 42 -8.09 -2.55 0.77
N PRO A 43 -8.67 -2.98 -0.36
CA PRO A 43 -8.87 -4.41 -0.64
C PRO A 43 -7.57 -5.18 -0.90
N PHE A 44 -6.46 -4.47 -1.09
CA PHE A 44 -5.13 -5.02 -1.32
C PHE A 44 -4.28 -5.16 -0.05
N ALA A 45 -4.80 -4.74 1.11
CA ALA A 45 -4.05 -4.72 2.35
C ALA A 45 -4.87 -5.25 3.53
N ILE A 46 -4.19 -5.91 4.47
CA ILE A 46 -4.78 -6.39 5.72
C ILE A 46 -3.94 -5.94 6.91
N GLY A 47 -4.61 -5.56 7.99
CA GLY A 47 -3.99 -5.29 9.28
C GLY A 47 -3.99 -6.57 10.11
N LEU A 48 -2.84 -6.91 10.68
CA LEU A 48 -2.73 -8.01 11.62
C LEU A 48 -2.84 -7.48 13.05
N PRO A 49 -3.46 -8.23 13.96
CA PRO A 49 -3.53 -7.84 15.37
C PRO A 49 -2.12 -7.63 15.93
N ALA A 50 -1.97 -6.60 16.76
CA ALA A 50 -0.77 -6.43 17.57
C ALA A 50 -0.70 -7.62 18.54
N GLY A 51 0.33 -8.47 18.41
CA GLY A 51 0.64 -9.48 19.42
C GLY A 51 1.20 -8.82 20.68
N ASP A 52 1.21 -9.55 21.80
CA ASP A 52 1.73 -9.06 23.09
C ASP A 52 3.12 -8.41 22.91
N GLY A 53 3.16 -7.07 22.97
CA GLY A 53 4.39 -6.27 22.89
C GLY A 53 4.93 -5.95 21.48
N HIS A 54 4.18 -6.23 20.40
CA HIS A 54 4.61 -5.91 19.03
C HIS A 54 3.75 -4.83 18.38
N ASP A 55 4.41 -3.96 17.60
CA ASP A 55 3.74 -3.00 16.73
C ASP A 55 2.80 -3.68 15.74
N ARG A 56 1.71 -2.99 15.38
CA ARG A 56 0.77 -3.43 14.34
C ARG A 56 1.52 -3.78 13.07
N ARG A 57 1.27 -4.98 12.53
CA ARG A 57 1.85 -5.42 11.27
C ARG A 57 0.81 -5.33 10.16
N TYR A 58 1.27 -4.97 8.97
CA TYR A 58 0.43 -4.88 7.78
C TYR A 58 0.96 -5.82 6.71
N ILE A 59 0.07 -6.49 6.00
CA ILE A 59 0.41 -7.16 4.73
C ILE A 59 -0.23 -6.33 3.63
N ILE A 60 0.60 -5.75 2.77
CA ILE A 60 0.17 -4.86 1.69
C ILE A 60 0.63 -5.48 0.38
N SER A 61 -0.31 -5.91 -0.47
CA SER A 61 0.01 -6.47 -1.79
C SER A 61 0.49 -5.36 -2.74
N ARG A 62 1.70 -5.48 -3.28
CA ARG A 62 2.25 -4.49 -4.23
C ARG A 62 1.43 -4.45 -5.52
N ALA A 63 1.22 -5.62 -6.13
CA ALA A 63 0.41 -5.73 -7.34
C ALA A 63 -1.04 -5.28 -7.09
N GLY A 64 -1.62 -5.67 -5.94
CA GLY A 64 -2.96 -5.24 -5.56
C GLY A 64 -3.10 -3.73 -5.42
N ALA A 65 -2.14 -3.06 -4.76
CA ALA A 65 -2.15 -1.61 -4.61
C ALA A 65 -2.07 -0.89 -5.96
N TYR A 66 -1.19 -1.38 -6.86
CA TYR A 66 -1.04 -0.83 -8.20
C TYR A 66 -2.31 -0.95 -9.04
N CYS A 67 -2.89 -2.16 -9.12
CA CYS A 67 -4.11 -2.38 -9.89
C CYS A 67 -5.28 -1.57 -9.32
N TRP A 68 -5.40 -1.52 -7.99
CA TRP A 68 -6.49 -0.80 -7.34
C TRP A 68 -6.40 0.71 -7.59
N LEU A 69 -5.21 1.31 -7.48
CA LEU A 69 -5.10 2.76 -7.62
C LEU A 69 -5.25 3.21 -9.08
N ASP A 70 -4.76 2.42 -10.05
CA ASP A 70 -5.01 2.68 -11.47
C ASP A 70 -6.51 2.71 -11.77
N ASP A 71 -7.25 1.74 -11.23
CA ASP A 71 -8.71 1.69 -11.38
C ASP A 71 -9.41 2.84 -10.64
N PHE A 72 -8.95 3.19 -9.43
CA PHE A 72 -9.54 4.26 -8.63
C PHE A 72 -9.38 5.64 -9.28
N LEU A 73 -8.19 5.94 -9.82
CA LEU A 73 -7.90 7.23 -10.47
C LEU A 73 -8.23 7.25 -11.97
N LYS A 74 -8.58 6.09 -12.55
CA LYS A 74 -8.84 5.93 -14.00
C LYS A 74 -7.67 6.40 -14.87
N THR A 75 -6.45 6.18 -14.41
CA THR A 75 -5.21 6.54 -15.10
C THR A 75 -4.09 5.57 -14.73
N GLU A 76 -3.07 5.46 -15.57
CA GLU A 76 -1.83 4.80 -15.19
C GLU A 76 -1.12 5.64 -14.11
N THR A 77 -0.78 4.99 -13.00
CA THR A 77 -0.11 5.63 -11.85
C THR A 77 1.41 5.43 -11.90
N ILE A 78 2.13 6.35 -11.25
CA ILE A 78 3.59 6.28 -11.08
C ILE A 78 3.91 5.16 -10.10
N LYS A 79 4.52 4.08 -10.60
CA LYS A 79 4.92 2.90 -9.83
C LYS A 79 6.28 3.11 -9.16
N ILE A 80 6.48 2.50 -7.98
CA ILE A 80 7.68 2.62 -7.12
C ILE A 80 8.24 1.31 -6.59
#